data_AF-A0A371JLZ3-F1
#
_entry.id   AF-A0A371JLZ3-F1
#
_cell.length_a   1.000
_cell.length_b   1.000
_cell.length_c   1.000
_cell.angle_alpha   90.00
_cell.angle_beta   90.00
_cell.angle_gamma   90.00
#
_symmetry.space_group_name_H-M   'P 1'
#
loop_
_entity.id
_entity.type
_entity.pdbx_description
1 polymer ?
#
loop_
_entity_poly.entity_id
_entity_poly.type
_entity_poly.pdbx_seq_one_letter_code
_entity_poly.pdbx_strand_id
1 'polypeptide(L)'
;MKNLLYILFLFSLIVQAQQGLYNGSGAIRIHNGGNIGFHTNLINDAAFDQNQGLAGFYGNNVLQVQGSIPPDFQDLEIMTTSNLFLQNSINVSSNVNFIDGNILTPKNDETIFLNFSDQGFFTGENDTSKVTGFAAIMDRSFFSFPVGDQDQLRPLMIDSEANSSLAICAYFFENPSNPSSILESFNINEKSREIGTVSNREFWVLQSSVPATVTISWNQRSALSLIPNATFESILVVGWSKSSNRWEVIGNTSQGGDLNQGFITSQTFTPSDYAAITFGTVPLPKDTFAVNNPTLGNYYISPNNDGLNDFLVIEGLSDSPNNSVLIYNRFGQKVFEKSNYVDEFTGVSNTGSLIMSQDIGLPEGVYYYLATLDDLELEYTGFLFLDR
;
A
#
# COMPACT_ATOMS: atom_id res chain seq x y z
N MET A 1 6.48 51.36 -74.62
CA MET A 1 5.36 50.67 -73.93
C MET A 1 5.96 49.69 -72.94
N LYS A 2 5.81 49.94 -71.63
CA LYS A 2 6.31 49.07 -70.56
C LYS A 2 5.20 48.07 -70.20
N ASN A 3 5.45 46.78 -70.39
CA ASN A 3 4.50 45.73 -70.01
C ASN A 3 4.59 45.52 -68.49
N LEU A 4 3.51 45.87 -67.77
CA LEU A 4 3.32 45.50 -66.38
C LEU A 4 2.93 44.02 -66.30
N LEU A 5 3.76 43.20 -65.65
CA LEU A 5 3.44 41.84 -65.25
C LEU A 5 2.71 41.91 -63.89
N TYR A 6 1.41 41.64 -63.89
CA TYR A 6 0.65 41.47 -62.65
C TYR A 6 0.87 40.05 -62.13
N ILE A 7 1.63 39.92 -61.05
CA ILE A 7 1.75 38.68 -60.29
C ILE A 7 0.54 38.61 -59.35
N LEU A 8 -0.36 37.66 -59.59
CA LEU A 8 -1.49 37.36 -58.71
C LEU A 8 -0.96 36.53 -57.53
N PHE A 9 -0.89 37.12 -56.34
CA PHE A 9 -0.59 36.40 -55.11
C PHE A 9 -1.82 35.59 -54.69
N LEU A 10 -1.78 34.27 -54.85
CA LEU A 10 -2.78 33.36 -54.32
C LEU A 10 -2.49 33.12 -52.84
N PHE A 11 -3.18 33.83 -51.95
CA PHE A 11 -3.19 33.53 -50.52
C PHE A 11 -4.07 32.28 -50.29
N SER A 12 -3.46 31.14 -50.02
CA SER A 12 -4.18 29.96 -49.51
C SER A 12 -4.58 30.21 -48.06
N LEU A 13 -5.84 30.58 -47.83
CA LEU A 13 -6.43 30.56 -46.49
C LEU A 13 -6.62 29.11 -46.08
N ILE A 14 -5.72 28.59 -45.24
CA ILE A 14 -5.93 27.32 -44.55
C ILE A 14 -6.91 27.62 -43.40
N VAL A 15 -8.20 27.43 -43.66
CA VAL A 15 -9.21 27.46 -42.60
C VAL A 15 -9.12 26.14 -41.85
N GLN A 16 -8.57 26.15 -40.63
CA GLN A 16 -8.69 25.00 -39.75
C GLN A 16 -10.13 24.96 -39.22
N ALA A 17 -10.89 23.95 -39.62
CA ALA A 17 -12.18 23.66 -39.00
C ALA A 17 -11.94 23.19 -37.56
N GLN A 18 -12.74 23.70 -36.62
CA GLN A 18 -12.63 23.36 -35.21
C GLN A 18 -12.96 21.87 -34.99
N GLN A 19 -12.06 21.14 -34.32
CA GLN A 19 -12.20 19.70 -34.02
C GLN A 19 -12.87 19.47 -32.64
N GLY A 20 -13.94 20.22 -32.33
CA GLY A 20 -14.60 20.16 -31.02
C GLY A 20 -15.79 21.09 -30.89
N LEU A 21 -16.67 20.80 -29.92
CA LEU A 21 -17.66 21.76 -29.46
C LEU A 21 -16.94 22.76 -28.53
N TYR A 22 -17.02 24.03 -28.88
CA TYR A 22 -16.38 25.09 -28.11
C TYR A 22 -17.40 25.99 -27.43
N ASN A 23 -17.27 26.09 -26.12
CA ASN A 23 -18.02 27.02 -25.29
C ASN A 23 -17.08 28.11 -24.77
N GLY A 24 -16.87 29.18 -25.56
CA GLY A 24 -15.94 30.27 -25.23
C GLY A 24 -16.57 31.58 -24.76
N SER A 25 -17.86 31.77 -25.01
CA SER A 25 -18.57 33.02 -24.67
C SER A 25 -20.06 32.82 -24.37
N GLY A 26 -20.57 31.59 -24.47
CA GLY A 26 -21.94 31.24 -24.18
C GLY A 26 -22.10 30.60 -22.80
N ALA A 27 -23.33 30.58 -22.29
CA ALA A 27 -23.72 29.70 -21.19
C ALA A 27 -24.53 28.56 -21.81
N ILE A 28 -23.86 27.45 -22.15
CA ILE A 28 -24.59 26.22 -22.48
C ILE A 28 -25.22 25.72 -21.19
N ARG A 29 -26.50 25.36 -21.24
CA ARG A 29 -27.22 24.79 -20.10
C ARG A 29 -28.10 23.65 -20.53
N ILE A 30 -27.99 22.53 -19.83
CA ILE A 30 -28.88 21.39 -19.91
C ILE A 30 -30.00 21.63 -18.90
N HIS A 31 -31.23 21.78 -19.38
CA HIS A 31 -32.41 21.91 -18.51
C HIS A 31 -32.90 20.54 -18.03
N ASN A 32 -33.78 20.55 -17.02
CA ASN A 32 -34.39 19.33 -16.49
C ASN A 32 -35.02 18.48 -17.61
N GLY A 33 -34.63 17.20 -17.67
CA GLY A 33 -35.04 16.24 -18.71
C GLY A 33 -34.38 16.45 -20.08
N GLY A 34 -33.49 17.43 -20.21
CA GLY A 34 -32.67 17.64 -21.40
C GLY A 34 -31.48 16.70 -21.43
N ASN A 35 -31.05 16.33 -22.64
CA ASN A 35 -29.89 15.48 -22.86
C ASN A 35 -28.95 16.12 -23.89
N ILE A 36 -27.65 16.04 -23.67
CA ILE A 36 -26.61 16.41 -24.65
C ILE A 36 -25.64 15.25 -24.84
N GLY A 37 -25.34 14.93 -26.10
CA GLY A 37 -24.37 13.90 -26.46
C GLY A 37 -23.18 14.50 -27.19
N PHE A 38 -21.99 14.35 -26.61
CA PHE A 38 -20.72 14.75 -27.21
C PHE A 38 -20.12 13.58 -27.98
N HIS A 39 -20.03 13.74 -29.31
CA HIS A 39 -19.33 12.81 -30.22
C HIS A 39 -17.98 13.38 -30.72
N THR A 40 -17.53 14.47 -30.11
CA THR A 40 -16.30 15.21 -30.44
C THR A 40 -15.74 15.81 -29.14
N ASN A 41 -14.52 16.33 -29.18
CA ASN A 41 -13.91 17.00 -28.03
C ASN A 41 -14.79 18.15 -27.51
N LEU A 42 -14.83 18.32 -26.19
CA LEU A 42 -15.44 19.47 -25.53
C LEU A 42 -14.32 20.43 -25.09
N ILE A 43 -14.41 21.69 -25.50
CA ILE A 43 -13.51 22.76 -25.06
C ILE A 43 -14.36 23.80 -24.33
N ASN A 44 -14.21 23.89 -23.00
CA ASN A 44 -15.03 24.75 -22.15
C ASN A 44 -14.20 25.86 -21.49
N ASP A 45 -14.40 27.10 -21.97
CA ASP A 45 -13.78 28.33 -21.46
C ASP A 45 -14.81 29.31 -20.89
N ALA A 46 -16.08 28.91 -20.81
CA ALA A 46 -17.19 29.69 -20.27
C ALA A 46 -18.01 28.85 -19.27
N ALA A 47 -18.93 29.50 -18.56
CA ALA A 47 -19.81 28.83 -17.61
C ALA A 47 -20.59 27.71 -18.33
N PHE A 48 -20.49 26.49 -17.79
CA PHE A 48 -21.27 25.33 -18.20
C PHE A 48 -21.70 24.58 -16.95
N ASP A 49 -22.49 25.29 -16.15
CA ASP A 49 -22.90 24.93 -14.81
C ASP A 49 -24.42 24.81 -14.70
N GLN A 50 -24.92 24.48 -13.50
CA GLN A 50 -26.35 24.37 -13.19
C GLN A 50 -27.13 23.48 -14.17
N ASN A 51 -26.45 22.49 -14.74
CA ASN A 51 -27.03 21.51 -15.64
C ASN A 51 -27.93 20.57 -14.82
N GLN A 52 -29.14 20.30 -15.33
CA GLN A 52 -30.16 19.49 -14.67
C GLN A 52 -30.56 18.23 -15.46
N GLY A 53 -29.72 17.80 -16.38
CA GLY A 53 -30.02 16.65 -17.24
C GLY A 53 -28.76 15.86 -17.56
N LEU A 54 -28.87 15.01 -18.58
CA LEU A 54 -27.81 14.07 -18.94
C LEU A 54 -26.82 14.71 -19.92
N ALA A 55 -25.54 14.69 -19.57
CA ALA A 55 -24.45 14.81 -20.53
C ALA A 55 -23.89 13.41 -20.82
N GLY A 56 -23.54 13.13 -22.07
CA GLY A 56 -22.88 11.87 -22.39
C GLY A 56 -21.76 12.04 -23.41
N PHE A 57 -20.70 11.26 -23.26
CA PHE A 57 -19.60 11.17 -24.21
C PHE A 57 -19.68 9.84 -24.95
N TYR A 58 -19.78 9.92 -26.27
CA TYR A 58 -20.09 8.78 -27.13
C TYR A 58 -19.16 8.73 -28.33
N GLY A 59 -18.40 7.65 -28.48
CA GLY A 59 -17.66 7.45 -29.72
C GLY A 59 -16.52 6.45 -29.65
N ASN A 60 -15.96 6.18 -30.82
CA ASN A 60 -14.91 5.19 -31.00
C ASN A 60 -13.52 5.82 -31.20
N ASN A 61 -13.42 7.14 -31.07
CA ASN A 61 -12.17 7.88 -31.10
C ASN A 61 -11.87 8.37 -29.69
N VAL A 62 -10.60 8.69 -29.41
CA VAL A 62 -10.22 9.37 -28.16
C VAL A 62 -10.95 10.70 -28.12
N LEU A 63 -11.80 10.90 -27.11
CA LEU A 63 -12.45 12.18 -26.83
C LEU A 63 -11.69 12.90 -25.74
N GLN A 64 -11.74 14.23 -25.77
CA GLN A 64 -11.07 15.08 -24.80
C GLN A 64 -12.02 16.12 -24.21
N VAL A 65 -11.88 16.38 -22.90
CA VAL A 65 -12.44 17.56 -22.26
C VAL A 65 -11.30 18.51 -21.92
N GLN A 66 -11.36 19.70 -22.50
CA GLN A 66 -10.34 20.74 -22.44
C GLN A 66 -10.97 22.08 -22.03
N GLY A 67 -10.13 23.11 -21.93
CA GLY A 67 -10.51 24.47 -21.61
C GLY A 67 -10.17 24.85 -20.17
N SER A 68 -10.48 26.09 -19.82
CA SER A 68 -10.07 26.72 -18.56
C SER A 68 -11.13 26.62 -17.44
N ILE A 69 -12.36 26.24 -17.76
CA ILE A 69 -13.46 26.15 -16.79
C ILE A 69 -14.00 24.72 -16.73
N PRO A 70 -13.96 24.03 -15.58
CA PRO A 70 -14.58 22.72 -15.40
C PRO A 70 -16.10 22.78 -15.68
N PRO A 71 -16.68 21.89 -16.50
CA PRO A 71 -18.13 21.77 -16.61
C PRO A 71 -18.73 21.03 -15.39
N ASP A 72 -19.93 21.45 -14.97
CA ASP A 72 -20.69 20.79 -13.91
C ASP A 72 -21.89 20.04 -14.51
N PHE A 73 -21.91 18.72 -14.44
CA PHE A 73 -23.03 17.90 -14.93
C PHE A 73 -23.88 17.37 -13.77
N GLN A 74 -25.18 17.17 -14.04
CA GLN A 74 -26.01 16.42 -13.11
C GLN A 74 -25.73 14.93 -13.27
N ASP A 75 -26.04 14.39 -14.43
CA ASP A 75 -25.73 13.01 -14.79
C ASP A 75 -24.76 13.00 -15.97
N LEU A 76 -23.81 12.06 -15.93
CA LEU A 76 -22.77 11.86 -16.92
C LEU A 76 -22.81 10.40 -17.40
N GLU A 77 -22.84 10.19 -18.71
CA GLU A 77 -22.75 8.86 -19.32
C GLU A 77 -21.48 8.72 -20.17
N ILE A 78 -20.78 7.60 -20.02
CA ILE A 78 -19.54 7.30 -20.72
C ILE A 78 -19.70 6.05 -21.56
N MET A 79 -19.64 6.21 -22.88
CA MET A 79 -19.59 5.14 -23.85
C MET A 79 -18.53 5.48 -24.90
N THR A 80 -17.27 5.40 -24.48
CA THR A 80 -16.12 5.78 -25.29
C THR A 80 -15.17 4.60 -25.45
N THR A 81 -15.24 3.86 -26.55
CA THR A 81 -14.41 2.64 -26.74
C THR A 81 -12.90 2.95 -26.79
N SER A 82 -12.52 4.22 -26.99
CA SER A 82 -11.13 4.71 -26.97
C SER A 82 -10.85 5.68 -25.82
N ASN A 83 -11.66 5.60 -24.75
CA ASN A 83 -11.57 6.39 -23.53
C ASN A 83 -11.88 7.90 -23.70
N LEU A 84 -12.19 8.54 -22.57
CA LEU A 84 -12.34 10.00 -22.43
C LEU A 84 -11.13 10.56 -21.67
N PHE A 85 -10.37 11.47 -22.28
CA PHE A 85 -9.21 12.09 -21.64
C PHE A 85 -9.54 13.49 -21.11
N LEU A 86 -9.34 13.70 -19.81
CA LEU A 86 -9.56 14.97 -19.15
C LEU A 86 -8.27 15.78 -19.13
N GLN A 87 -8.28 16.95 -19.78
CA GLN A 87 -7.29 18.01 -19.61
C GLN A 87 -7.80 19.12 -18.68
N ASN A 88 -9.07 19.05 -18.29
CA ASN A 88 -9.67 19.82 -17.24
C ASN A 88 -10.67 18.94 -16.49
N SER A 89 -10.90 19.22 -15.21
CA SER A 89 -11.79 18.44 -14.36
C SER A 89 -13.24 18.47 -14.86
N ILE A 90 -14.01 17.45 -14.49
CA ILE A 90 -15.48 17.43 -14.65
C ILE A 90 -16.08 17.26 -13.26
N ASN A 91 -17.09 18.05 -12.92
CA ASN A 91 -17.85 17.87 -11.69
C ASN A 91 -19.18 17.18 -11.99
N VAL A 92 -19.55 16.19 -11.19
CA VAL A 92 -20.79 15.43 -11.34
C VAL A 92 -21.56 15.43 -10.03
N SER A 93 -22.80 15.91 -10.09
CA SER A 93 -23.62 16.07 -8.89
C SER A 93 -24.51 14.87 -8.54
N SER A 94 -24.81 14.00 -9.50
CA SER A 94 -25.63 12.80 -9.33
C SER A 94 -24.89 11.57 -9.86
N ASN A 95 -25.19 11.04 -11.05
CA ASN A 95 -24.65 9.76 -11.49
C ASN A 95 -23.53 9.90 -12.54
N VAL A 96 -22.47 9.11 -12.41
CA VAL A 96 -21.62 8.72 -13.54
C VAL A 96 -21.95 7.29 -13.96
N ASN A 97 -22.55 7.13 -15.14
CA ASN A 97 -22.86 5.84 -15.74
C ASN A 97 -21.71 5.41 -16.68
N PHE A 98 -20.92 4.43 -16.24
CA PHE A 98 -19.91 3.78 -17.06
C PHE A 98 -20.56 2.69 -17.91
N ILE A 99 -20.78 2.95 -19.20
CA ILE A 99 -21.26 1.93 -20.14
C ILE A 99 -20.09 1.23 -20.82
N ASP A 100 -19.12 1.99 -21.33
CA ASP A 100 -17.90 1.46 -21.92
C ASP A 100 -16.77 2.49 -21.93
N GLY A 101 -15.55 2.02 -21.72
CA GLY A 101 -14.32 2.82 -21.69
C GLY A 101 -14.02 3.50 -20.36
N ASN A 102 -12.77 3.96 -20.26
CA ASN A 102 -12.26 4.62 -19.07
C ASN A 102 -12.34 6.15 -19.19
N ILE A 103 -12.39 6.83 -18.04
CA ILE A 103 -12.05 8.25 -17.94
C ILE A 103 -10.59 8.34 -17.50
N LEU A 104 -9.76 9.00 -18.32
CA LEU A 104 -8.33 9.17 -18.05
C LEU A 104 -8.09 10.59 -17.55
N THR A 105 -7.44 10.71 -16.41
CA THR A 105 -6.95 11.98 -15.88
C THR A 105 -5.42 11.93 -15.79
N PRO A 106 -4.72 13.07 -15.90
CA PRO A 106 -3.27 13.09 -15.88
C PRO A 106 -2.75 12.59 -14.53
N LYS A 107 -1.99 11.50 -14.56
CA LYS A 107 -1.43 10.89 -13.35
C LYS A 107 -0.38 11.75 -12.64
N ASN A 108 0.18 12.74 -13.33
CA ASN A 108 1.18 13.69 -12.83
C ASN A 108 0.60 15.06 -12.46
N ASP A 109 -0.73 15.22 -12.48
CA ASP A 109 -1.39 16.46 -12.11
C ASP A 109 -2.62 16.17 -11.24
N GLU A 110 -2.46 16.32 -9.92
CA GLU A 110 -3.53 16.07 -8.94
C GLU A 110 -4.66 17.12 -9.01
N THR A 111 -4.52 18.16 -9.83
CA THR A 111 -5.55 19.22 -9.97
C THR A 111 -6.61 18.90 -11.01
N ILE A 112 -6.39 17.86 -11.85
CA ILE A 112 -7.32 17.41 -12.88
C ILE A 112 -7.88 16.05 -12.49
N PHE A 113 -9.18 16.00 -12.22
CA PHE A 113 -9.86 14.80 -11.74
C PHE A 113 -11.31 14.73 -12.22
N LEU A 114 -11.87 13.52 -12.21
CA LEU A 114 -13.32 13.35 -12.21
C LEU A 114 -13.83 13.56 -10.78
N ASN A 115 -14.62 14.60 -10.57
CA ASN A 115 -15.12 14.97 -9.26
C ASN A 115 -16.57 14.55 -9.06
N PHE A 116 -16.84 13.91 -7.92
CA PHE A 116 -18.18 13.59 -7.45
C PHE A 116 -18.56 14.56 -6.34
N SER A 117 -19.75 15.14 -6.41
CA SER A 117 -20.27 16.00 -5.34
C SER A 117 -20.68 15.20 -4.09
N ASP A 118 -21.25 15.88 -3.11
CA ASP A 118 -21.77 15.29 -1.87
C ASP A 118 -22.88 14.26 -2.09
N GLN A 119 -23.62 14.36 -3.20
CA GLN A 119 -24.64 13.38 -3.62
C GLN A 119 -24.18 12.52 -4.81
N GLY A 120 -22.95 12.71 -5.29
CA GLY A 120 -22.40 12.03 -6.46
C GLY A 120 -22.22 10.53 -6.22
N PHE A 121 -22.62 9.72 -7.20
CA PHE A 121 -22.41 8.28 -7.23
C PHE A 121 -22.08 7.82 -8.66
N PHE A 122 -21.75 6.55 -8.82
CA PHE A 122 -21.48 5.95 -10.12
C PHE A 122 -22.13 4.57 -10.22
N THR A 123 -22.25 4.10 -11.46
CA THR A 123 -22.76 2.79 -11.82
C THR A 123 -22.00 2.23 -13.03
N GLY A 124 -21.89 0.91 -13.14
CA GLY A 124 -21.34 0.24 -14.32
C GLY A 124 -19.81 0.10 -14.33
N GLU A 125 -19.13 0.44 -13.24
CA GLU A 125 -17.69 0.30 -13.10
C GLU A 125 -17.25 -1.16 -13.21
N ASN A 126 -16.14 -1.39 -13.91
CA ASN A 126 -15.55 -2.71 -14.10
C ASN A 126 -14.09 -2.58 -14.58
N ASP A 127 -13.41 -3.69 -14.84
CA ASP A 127 -12.02 -3.73 -15.31
C ASP A 127 -11.78 -2.97 -16.62
N THR A 128 -12.80 -2.74 -17.43
CA THR A 128 -12.73 -1.98 -18.70
C THR A 128 -13.40 -0.59 -18.64
N SER A 129 -14.06 -0.24 -17.53
CA SER A 129 -14.77 1.03 -17.38
C SER A 129 -14.62 1.59 -15.97
N LYS A 130 -13.75 2.58 -15.82
CA LYS A 130 -13.30 3.15 -14.54
C LYS A 130 -12.52 4.43 -14.76
N VAL A 131 -12.04 5.05 -13.69
CA VAL A 131 -11.09 6.16 -13.76
C VAL A 131 -9.66 5.62 -13.77
N THR A 132 -8.86 6.00 -14.76
CA THR A 132 -7.41 5.77 -14.77
C THR A 132 -6.68 7.08 -14.54
N GLY A 133 -6.27 7.32 -13.30
CA GLY A 133 -5.75 8.59 -12.81
C GLY A 133 -6.49 9.02 -11.54
N PHE A 134 -6.60 10.33 -11.31
CA PHE A 134 -7.30 10.92 -10.17
C PHE A 134 -8.82 11.00 -10.35
N ALA A 135 -9.51 10.57 -9.30
CA ALA A 135 -10.92 10.86 -9.03
C ALA A 135 -11.02 11.59 -7.67
N ALA A 136 -12.06 12.39 -7.49
CA ALA A 136 -12.27 13.18 -6.28
C ALA A 136 -13.70 13.07 -5.75
N ILE A 137 -13.87 13.28 -4.44
CA ILE A 137 -15.17 13.38 -3.77
C ILE A 137 -15.19 14.63 -2.90
N MET A 138 -16.32 15.33 -2.85
CA MET A 138 -16.52 16.52 -2.02
C MET A 138 -17.54 16.29 -0.90
N ASP A 139 -17.29 16.92 0.25
CA ASP A 139 -18.18 17.00 1.42
C ASP A 139 -18.77 15.66 1.89
N ARG A 140 -17.98 14.58 1.85
CA ARG A 140 -18.39 13.24 2.29
C ARG A 140 -17.38 12.59 3.22
N SER A 141 -17.89 11.77 4.13
CA SER A 141 -17.07 10.94 5.01
C SER A 141 -16.76 9.57 4.38
N PHE A 142 -17.68 9.03 3.58
CA PHE A 142 -17.56 7.68 3.03
C PHE A 142 -17.68 7.67 1.50
N PHE A 143 -16.71 7.04 0.83
CA PHE A 143 -16.72 6.85 -0.62
C PHE A 143 -15.85 5.67 -1.07
N SER A 144 -16.18 5.05 -2.20
CA SER A 144 -15.33 4.08 -2.88
C SER A 144 -14.91 4.66 -4.22
N PHE A 145 -13.62 4.92 -4.40
CA PHE A 145 -13.11 5.51 -5.63
C PHE A 145 -13.08 4.46 -6.75
N PRO A 146 -13.71 4.70 -7.91
CA PRO A 146 -13.70 3.77 -9.05
C PRO A 146 -12.39 3.90 -9.85
N VAL A 147 -11.25 3.81 -9.18
CA VAL A 147 -9.92 3.99 -9.77
C VAL A 147 -9.29 2.65 -10.15
N GLY A 148 -8.41 2.68 -11.14
CA GLY A 148 -7.64 1.51 -11.57
C GLY A 148 -6.57 1.87 -12.59
N ASP A 149 -5.92 0.85 -13.12
CA ASP A 149 -4.95 1.03 -14.20
C ASP A 149 -5.57 0.74 -15.57
N GLN A 150 -4.78 0.40 -16.58
CA GLN A 150 -5.34 0.05 -17.89
C GLN A 150 -6.11 -1.28 -17.84
N ASP A 151 -5.69 -2.21 -16.98
CA ASP A 151 -6.21 -3.58 -17.01
C ASP A 151 -7.27 -3.86 -15.95
N GLN A 152 -7.16 -3.30 -14.73
CA GLN A 152 -7.96 -3.73 -13.59
C GLN A 152 -8.52 -2.58 -12.76
N LEU A 153 -9.78 -2.71 -12.35
CA LEU A 153 -10.39 -1.88 -11.33
C LEU A 153 -9.75 -2.21 -9.98
N ARG A 154 -9.23 -1.19 -9.29
CA ARG A 154 -8.53 -1.32 -8.00
C ARG A 154 -9.05 -0.25 -7.03
N PRO A 155 -10.30 -0.40 -6.57
CA PRO A 155 -10.95 0.61 -5.76
C PRO A 155 -10.19 0.82 -4.45
N LEU A 156 -10.24 2.07 -3.99
CA LEU A 156 -9.91 2.41 -2.61
C LEU A 156 -11.19 2.91 -1.97
N MET A 157 -11.56 2.31 -0.85
CA MET A 157 -12.65 2.81 -0.01
C MET A 157 -12.07 3.65 1.11
N ILE A 158 -12.61 4.85 1.33
CA ILE A 158 -12.28 5.74 2.44
C ILE A 158 -13.48 5.84 3.37
N ASP A 159 -13.23 5.78 4.68
CA ASP A 159 -14.19 6.05 5.74
C ASP A 159 -13.56 7.01 6.75
N SER A 160 -13.87 8.30 6.58
CA SER A 160 -13.36 9.44 7.33
C SER A 160 -14.18 9.71 8.58
N GLU A 161 -13.54 10.19 9.65
CA GLU A 161 -14.20 10.52 10.92
C GLU A 161 -15.18 11.71 10.81
N ALA A 162 -15.06 12.51 9.76
CA ALA A 162 -15.95 13.61 9.41
C ALA A 162 -16.01 13.77 7.88
N ASN A 163 -16.89 14.66 7.39
CA ASN A 163 -16.94 14.97 5.96
C ASN A 163 -15.63 15.64 5.52
N SER A 164 -14.96 15.04 4.53
CA SER A 164 -13.81 15.64 3.86
C SER A 164 -14.31 16.66 2.85
N SER A 165 -13.88 17.93 2.96
CA SER A 165 -14.27 18.97 1.99
C SER A 165 -13.82 18.62 0.56
N LEU A 166 -12.69 17.90 0.46
CA LEU A 166 -12.19 17.30 -0.76
C LEU A 166 -11.37 16.07 -0.37
N ALA A 167 -11.59 14.95 -1.05
CA ALA A 167 -10.66 13.83 -1.03
C ALA A 167 -10.35 13.37 -2.45
N ILE A 168 -9.07 13.16 -2.76
CA ILE A 168 -8.58 12.82 -4.11
C ILE A 168 -7.87 11.48 -4.04
N CYS A 169 -8.13 10.58 -4.98
CA CYS A 169 -7.50 9.27 -5.03
C CYS A 169 -7.09 8.89 -6.45
N ALA A 170 -5.92 8.24 -6.58
CA ALA A 170 -5.48 7.54 -7.79
C ALA A 170 -4.78 6.23 -7.44
N TYR A 171 -4.83 5.29 -8.38
CA TYR A 171 -4.14 4.00 -8.31
C TYR A 171 -3.02 3.91 -9.34
N PHE A 172 -1.90 3.31 -8.92
CA PHE A 172 -0.71 3.11 -9.74
C PHE A 172 -0.23 1.67 -9.63
N PHE A 173 -0.33 0.92 -10.72
CA PHE A 173 0.34 -0.38 -10.85
C PHE A 173 1.78 -0.20 -11.31
N GLU A 174 2.59 0.45 -10.48
CA GLU A 174 3.96 0.85 -10.76
C GLU A 174 4.84 0.64 -9.53
N ASN A 175 6.15 0.48 -9.72
CA ASN A 175 7.09 0.36 -8.61
C ASN A 175 7.21 1.72 -7.90
N PRO A 176 6.88 1.83 -6.60
CA PRO A 176 6.99 3.09 -5.86
C PRO A 176 8.39 3.71 -5.89
N SER A 177 9.46 2.91 -5.97
CA SER A 177 10.84 3.42 -6.04
C SER A 177 11.20 4.05 -7.39
N ASN A 178 10.46 3.75 -8.46
CA ASN A 178 10.73 4.26 -9.80
C ASN A 178 9.43 4.25 -10.64
N PRO A 179 8.43 5.07 -10.27
CA PRO A 179 7.21 5.17 -11.04
C PRO A 179 7.49 5.87 -12.38
N SER A 180 6.73 5.50 -13.39
CA SER A 180 6.80 6.05 -14.75
C SER A 180 5.81 7.20 -14.99
N SER A 181 4.74 7.25 -14.21
CA SER A 181 3.64 8.20 -14.40
C SER A 181 3.74 9.48 -13.56
N ILE A 182 4.63 9.52 -12.56
CA ILE A 182 4.86 10.67 -11.67
C ILE A 182 6.36 10.92 -11.52
N LEU A 183 6.73 12.11 -11.04
CA LEU A 183 8.14 12.50 -10.86
C LEU A 183 8.68 12.11 -9.49
N GLU A 184 7.80 12.05 -8.50
CA GLU A 184 8.11 11.64 -7.14
C GLU A 184 8.48 10.15 -7.11
N SER A 185 9.41 9.79 -6.23
CA SER A 185 9.78 8.39 -5.99
C SER A 185 9.80 8.12 -4.49
N PHE A 186 9.40 6.91 -4.14
CA PHE A 186 9.22 6.44 -2.77
C PHE A 186 10.08 5.19 -2.57
N ASN A 187 11.36 5.38 -2.24
CA ASN A 187 12.32 4.28 -2.12
C ASN A 187 11.85 3.25 -1.09
N ILE A 188 11.46 2.05 -1.54
CA ILE A 188 10.95 0.96 -0.70
C ILE A 188 11.92 0.49 0.40
N ASN A 189 13.21 0.84 0.31
CA ASN A 189 14.22 0.53 1.32
C ASN A 189 14.33 1.61 2.41
N GLU A 190 13.86 2.83 2.15
CA GLU A 190 13.77 3.89 3.16
C GLU A 190 12.52 3.66 3.99
N LYS A 191 12.63 2.83 5.03
CA LYS A 191 11.48 2.35 5.79
C LYS A 191 11.73 2.26 7.29
N SER A 192 10.62 2.33 8.02
CA SER A 192 10.31 1.62 9.25
C SER A 192 11.30 0.54 9.70
N ARG A 193 11.80 0.52 10.95
CA ARG A 193 12.35 -0.74 11.50
C ARG A 193 11.24 -1.76 11.78
N GLU A 194 10.02 -1.27 11.97
CA GLU A 194 8.79 -2.04 12.19
C GLU A 194 8.16 -2.52 10.87
N ILE A 195 8.88 -2.39 9.74
CA ILE A 195 8.46 -2.87 8.43
C ILE A 195 9.47 -3.91 7.93
N GLY A 196 8.98 -5.08 7.53
CA GLY A 196 9.75 -6.13 6.88
C GLY A 196 10.10 -5.76 5.45
N THR A 197 9.17 -5.99 4.52
CA THR A 197 9.31 -5.64 3.11
C THR A 197 8.17 -4.73 2.69
N VAL A 198 8.46 -3.66 1.97
CA VAL A 198 7.46 -2.83 1.31
C VAL A 198 7.25 -3.37 -0.10
N SER A 199 5.99 -3.53 -0.53
CA SER A 199 5.64 -3.98 -1.88
C SER A 199 6.18 -3.03 -2.93
N ASN A 200 6.70 -3.60 -4.01
CA ASN A 200 7.27 -2.86 -5.13
C ASN A 200 6.39 -2.92 -6.40
N ARG A 201 5.10 -3.28 -6.25
CA ARG A 201 4.21 -3.59 -7.38
C ARG A 201 3.20 -2.50 -7.67
N GLU A 202 2.67 -1.88 -6.63
CA GLU A 202 1.57 -0.94 -6.74
C GLU A 202 1.53 0.01 -5.57
N PHE A 203 0.85 1.14 -5.73
CA PHE A 203 0.56 2.09 -4.67
C PHE A 203 -0.69 2.91 -5.01
N TRP A 204 -1.25 3.55 -3.99
CA TRP A 204 -2.30 4.55 -4.13
C TRP A 204 -1.78 5.89 -3.66
N VAL A 205 -2.21 6.95 -4.32
CA VAL A 205 -2.12 8.32 -3.82
C VAL A 205 -3.49 8.69 -3.29
N LEU A 206 -3.56 9.18 -2.06
CA LEU A 206 -4.80 9.60 -1.41
C LEU A 206 -4.54 10.91 -0.66
N GLN A 207 -5.33 11.94 -0.96
CA GLN A 207 -5.29 13.23 -0.25
C GLN A 207 -6.62 13.43 0.47
N SER A 208 -6.55 13.69 1.78
CA SER A 208 -7.64 14.15 2.63
C SER A 208 -7.03 14.67 3.94
N SER A 209 -7.51 15.82 4.41
CA SER A 209 -7.08 16.42 5.68
C SER A 209 -7.82 15.86 6.90
N VAL A 210 -8.81 15.00 6.69
CA VAL A 210 -9.61 14.40 7.76
C VAL A 210 -9.07 13.00 8.06
N PRO A 211 -8.82 12.64 9.34
CA PRO A 211 -8.47 11.28 9.72
C PRO A 211 -9.48 10.26 9.18
N ALA A 212 -8.96 9.16 8.63
CA ALA A 212 -9.77 8.15 7.98
C ALA A 212 -9.14 6.76 8.08
N THR A 213 -9.98 5.75 7.92
CA THR A 213 -9.52 4.41 7.54
C THR A 213 -9.66 4.22 6.03
N VAL A 214 -8.81 3.37 5.46
CA VAL A 214 -8.93 2.97 4.06
C VAL A 214 -9.06 1.47 3.95
N THR A 215 -9.88 1.01 3.02
CA THR A 215 -9.94 -0.41 2.63
C THR A 215 -9.44 -0.57 1.20
N ILE A 216 -8.40 -1.38 1.04
CA ILE A 216 -7.79 -1.72 -0.25
C ILE A 216 -7.73 -3.24 -0.41
N SER A 217 -7.91 -3.71 -1.63
CA SER A 217 -7.82 -5.14 -1.97
C SER A 217 -6.52 -5.45 -2.71
N TRP A 218 -6.09 -6.71 -2.66
CA TRP A 218 -5.04 -7.27 -3.51
C TRP A 218 -5.53 -8.51 -4.26
N ASN A 219 -4.80 -8.84 -5.33
CA ASN A 219 -5.02 -10.05 -6.12
C ASN A 219 -3.67 -10.64 -6.57
N GLN A 220 -3.70 -11.66 -7.44
CA GLN A 220 -2.48 -12.33 -7.89
C GLN A 220 -1.47 -11.37 -8.55
N ARG A 221 -1.95 -10.28 -9.15
CA ARG A 221 -1.12 -9.25 -9.80
C ARG A 221 -0.30 -8.44 -8.79
N SER A 222 -0.83 -8.28 -7.57
CA SER A 222 -0.15 -7.65 -6.43
C SER A 222 1.07 -8.45 -5.96
N ALA A 223 1.13 -9.74 -6.27
CA ALA A 223 2.26 -10.63 -6.01
C ALA A 223 2.72 -10.65 -4.55
N LEU A 224 1.80 -10.52 -3.59
CA LEU A 224 2.13 -10.53 -2.16
C LEU A 224 2.70 -11.89 -1.72
N SER A 225 2.27 -12.99 -2.36
CA SER A 225 2.83 -14.34 -2.15
C SER A 225 4.30 -14.50 -2.59
N LEU A 226 4.84 -13.54 -3.35
CA LEU A 226 6.26 -13.53 -3.74
C LEU A 226 7.15 -12.74 -2.77
N ILE A 227 6.57 -12.05 -1.78
CA ILE A 227 7.35 -11.37 -0.76
C ILE A 227 7.99 -12.44 0.14
N PRO A 228 9.32 -12.45 0.31
CA PRO A 228 10.00 -13.47 1.09
C PRO A 228 9.44 -13.59 2.50
N ASN A 229 9.06 -14.80 2.89
CA ASN A 229 8.53 -15.13 4.22
C ASN A 229 7.24 -14.39 4.60
N ALA A 230 6.54 -13.78 3.62
CA ALA A 230 5.23 -13.20 3.88
C ALA A 230 4.22 -14.31 4.22
N THR A 231 3.53 -14.13 5.32
CA THR A 231 2.31 -14.87 5.66
C THR A 231 1.11 -13.94 5.51
N PHE A 232 -0.09 -14.51 5.39
CA PHE A 232 -1.32 -13.70 5.33
C PHE A 232 -1.42 -12.75 6.53
N GLU A 233 -1.10 -13.22 7.74
CA GLU A 233 -1.11 -12.41 8.97
C GLU A 233 0.01 -11.37 9.03
N SER A 234 1.02 -11.48 8.18
CA SER A 234 2.11 -10.51 8.15
C SER A 234 1.79 -9.24 7.34
N ILE A 235 0.77 -9.27 6.49
CA ILE A 235 0.44 -8.15 5.60
C ILE A 235 -0.11 -6.98 6.40
N LEU A 236 0.36 -5.77 6.09
CA LEU A 236 -0.10 -4.53 6.70
C LEU A 236 -0.10 -3.39 5.68
N VAL A 237 -0.78 -2.29 6.00
CA VAL A 237 -0.73 -1.05 5.21
C VAL A 237 0.46 -0.20 5.67
N VAL A 238 1.25 0.28 4.72
CA VAL A 238 2.33 1.25 4.94
C VAL A 238 2.08 2.52 4.15
N GLY A 239 2.58 3.65 4.67
CA GLY A 239 2.51 4.94 4.00
C GLY A 239 3.87 5.62 3.90
N TRP A 240 4.17 6.27 2.79
CA TRP A 240 5.34 7.13 2.63
C TRP A 240 5.10 8.47 3.32
N SER A 241 5.67 8.66 4.50
CA SER A 241 5.46 9.87 5.31
C SER A 241 6.20 11.06 4.68
N LYS A 242 5.45 12.14 4.41
CA LYS A 242 6.02 13.39 3.86
C LYS A 242 6.96 14.08 4.85
N SER A 243 6.76 13.87 6.15
CA SER A 243 7.55 14.52 7.20
C SER A 243 8.90 13.83 7.43
N SER A 244 8.92 12.49 7.39
CA SER A 244 10.11 11.68 7.67
C SER A 244 10.82 11.15 6.42
N ASN A 245 10.23 11.35 5.23
CA ASN A 245 10.74 10.90 3.92
C ASN A 245 11.09 9.40 3.93
N ARG A 246 10.22 8.58 4.51
CA ARG A 246 10.35 7.13 4.58
C ARG A 246 8.99 6.47 4.75
N TRP A 247 8.92 5.16 4.47
CA TRP A 247 7.76 4.33 4.75
C TRP A 247 7.58 4.13 6.26
N GLU A 248 6.36 4.33 6.73
CA GLU A 248 5.94 4.11 8.12
C GLU A 248 4.73 3.16 8.17
N VAL A 249 4.57 2.49 9.30
CA VAL A 249 3.44 1.58 9.54
C VAL A 249 2.19 2.43 9.70
N ILE A 250 1.19 2.20 8.84
CA ILE A 250 -0.19 2.60 9.11
C ILE A 250 -0.89 1.47 9.88
N GLY A 251 -0.58 0.22 9.53
CA GLY A 251 -1.17 -0.95 10.17
C GLY A 251 -2.59 -1.22 9.67
N ASN A 252 -3.26 -2.16 10.32
CA ASN A 252 -4.57 -2.63 9.93
C ASN A 252 -5.46 -2.96 11.14
N THR A 253 -6.77 -2.83 10.94
CA THR A 253 -7.82 -3.15 11.92
C THR A 253 -8.54 -4.43 11.56
N SER A 254 -8.64 -4.75 10.27
CA SER A 254 -9.21 -6.00 9.78
C SER A 254 -8.57 -6.39 8.45
N GLN A 255 -8.58 -7.68 8.15
CA GLN A 255 -8.17 -8.24 6.87
C GLN A 255 -8.91 -9.54 6.59
N GLY A 256 -9.02 -9.92 5.32
CA GLY A 256 -9.66 -11.16 4.90
C GLY A 256 -9.09 -11.68 3.58
N GLY A 257 -9.15 -13.00 3.37
CA GLY A 257 -8.66 -13.67 2.17
C GLY A 257 -7.40 -14.50 2.42
N ASP A 258 -6.50 -14.52 1.43
CA ASP A 258 -5.19 -15.17 1.47
C ASP A 258 -4.13 -14.32 0.73
N LEU A 259 -2.89 -14.81 0.60
CA LEU A 259 -1.80 -14.07 -0.06
C LEU A 259 -1.99 -13.83 -1.57
N ASN A 260 -2.89 -14.56 -2.23
CA ASN A 260 -3.17 -14.41 -3.65
C ASN A 260 -4.38 -13.51 -3.89
N GLN A 261 -5.33 -13.42 -2.95
CA GLN A 261 -6.48 -12.52 -3.06
C GLN A 261 -7.05 -12.18 -1.69
N GLY A 262 -7.28 -10.90 -1.44
CA GLY A 262 -7.84 -10.45 -0.18
C GLY A 262 -8.05 -8.95 -0.09
N PHE A 263 -8.37 -8.49 1.10
CA PHE A 263 -8.53 -7.07 1.43
C PHE A 263 -8.01 -6.78 2.84
N ILE A 264 -7.66 -5.52 3.07
CA ILE A 264 -7.19 -5.00 4.35
C ILE A 264 -7.79 -3.62 4.60
N THR A 265 -8.27 -3.41 5.82
CA THR A 265 -8.69 -2.10 6.33
C THR A 265 -7.61 -1.57 7.25
N SER A 266 -7.14 -0.36 6.98
CA SER A 266 -6.06 0.27 7.74
C SER A 266 -6.48 0.61 9.19
N GLN A 267 -5.53 1.02 10.03
CA GLN A 267 -5.84 1.87 11.19
C GLN A 267 -6.18 3.29 10.72
N THR A 268 -6.75 4.11 11.61
CA THR A 268 -7.00 5.52 11.32
C THR A 268 -5.69 6.27 11.15
N PHE A 269 -5.59 7.05 10.08
CA PHE A 269 -4.48 7.97 9.80
C PHE A 269 -4.99 9.18 9.03
N THR A 270 -4.20 10.24 8.92
CA THR A 270 -4.51 11.39 8.05
C THR A 270 -3.92 11.15 6.66
N PRO A 271 -4.72 10.95 5.60
CA PRO A 271 -4.19 10.59 4.29
C PRO A 271 -3.18 11.60 3.74
N SER A 272 -3.45 12.90 3.90
CA SER A 272 -2.56 13.95 3.38
C SER A 272 -1.20 14.06 4.05
N ASP A 273 -0.94 13.36 5.16
CA ASP A 273 0.40 13.25 5.77
C ASP A 273 1.31 12.30 4.99
N TYR A 274 0.73 11.47 4.11
CA TYR A 274 1.43 10.47 3.31
C TYR A 274 1.35 10.81 1.82
N ALA A 275 2.45 10.59 1.10
CA ALA A 275 2.49 10.81 -0.35
C ALA A 275 1.96 9.61 -1.13
N ALA A 276 2.14 8.41 -0.58
CA ALA A 276 1.67 7.16 -1.16
C ALA A 276 1.37 6.14 -0.06
N ILE A 277 0.44 5.24 -0.33
CA ILE A 277 0.18 4.05 0.50
C ILE A 277 0.33 2.78 -0.32
N THR A 278 0.81 1.71 0.31
CA THR A 278 0.92 0.39 -0.32
C THR A 278 0.91 -0.70 0.74
N PHE A 279 1.12 -1.94 0.33
CA PHE A 279 1.28 -3.09 1.21
C PHE A 279 2.71 -3.18 1.73
N GLY A 280 2.85 -3.55 2.99
CA GLY A 280 4.09 -4.03 3.56
C GLY A 280 3.89 -5.32 4.34
N THR A 281 4.96 -5.84 4.89
CA THR A 281 4.92 -6.93 5.88
C THR A 281 5.40 -6.44 7.23
N VAL A 282 4.92 -7.07 8.30
CA VAL A 282 5.64 -7.00 9.58
C VAL A 282 7.05 -7.56 9.38
N PRO A 283 8.08 -6.98 10.02
CA PRO A 283 9.41 -7.55 9.99
C PRO A 283 9.34 -8.95 10.58
N LEU A 284 10.14 -9.85 10.01
CA LEU A 284 10.42 -11.09 10.72
C LEU A 284 10.91 -10.71 12.12
N PRO A 285 10.46 -11.43 13.17
CA PRO A 285 11.15 -11.38 14.44
C PRO A 285 12.65 -11.51 14.14
N LYS A 286 13.47 -10.56 14.63
CA LYS A 286 14.93 -10.62 14.47
C LYS A 286 15.53 -11.93 15.02
N ASP A 287 14.72 -12.67 15.76
CA ASP A 287 14.95 -14.05 16.15
C ASP A 287 14.71 -15.03 14.97
N THR A 288 15.48 -14.88 13.90
CA THR A 288 15.45 -15.81 12.74
C THR A 288 15.92 -17.22 13.09
N PHE A 289 16.47 -17.44 14.28
CA PHE A 289 16.79 -18.79 14.75
C PHE A 289 15.62 -19.42 15.53
N ALA A 290 14.84 -18.70 16.34
CA ALA A 290 13.62 -19.28 16.94
C ALA A 290 12.55 -19.64 15.89
N VAL A 291 12.49 -18.88 14.78
CA VAL A 291 11.61 -19.20 13.64
C VAL A 291 12.07 -20.46 12.89
N ASN A 292 13.38 -20.73 12.83
CA ASN A 292 13.95 -21.91 12.16
C ASN A 292 14.24 -23.09 13.11
N ASN A 293 14.22 -22.87 14.44
CA ASN A 293 14.44 -23.86 15.49
C ASN A 293 13.39 -23.67 16.61
N PRO A 294 12.10 -23.96 16.34
CA PRO A 294 11.00 -23.79 17.30
C PRO A 294 11.10 -24.70 18.53
N THR A 295 12.15 -25.51 18.62
CA THR A 295 12.44 -26.52 19.65
C THR A 295 13.56 -26.13 20.60
N LEU A 296 14.12 -24.91 20.54
CA LEU A 296 14.90 -24.33 21.64
C LEU A 296 13.96 -24.07 22.84
N GLY A 297 13.47 -25.17 23.42
CA GLY A 297 12.42 -25.23 24.40
C GLY A 297 12.95 -25.59 25.78
N ASN A 298 12.12 -26.27 26.57
CA ASN A 298 12.49 -26.67 27.91
C ASN A 298 13.18 -28.01 27.90
N TYR A 299 14.32 -28.12 28.59
CA TYR A 299 15.13 -29.33 28.58
C TYR A 299 14.88 -30.19 29.82
N TYR A 300 15.08 -31.49 29.68
CA TYR A 300 15.14 -32.43 30.79
C TYR A 300 16.52 -33.07 30.76
N ILE A 301 17.22 -33.07 31.90
CA ILE A 301 18.57 -33.62 32.04
C ILE A 301 18.56 -34.65 33.17
N SER A 302 19.12 -35.83 32.91
CA SER A 302 19.25 -36.93 33.86
C SER A 302 20.68 -37.51 33.84
N PRO A 303 21.67 -36.86 34.50
CA PRO A 303 23.08 -37.28 34.44
C PRO A 303 23.34 -38.57 35.25
N ASN A 304 22.94 -39.71 34.69
CA ASN A 304 23.03 -41.05 35.29
C ASN A 304 23.99 -41.97 34.51
N ASN A 305 24.61 -41.48 33.44
CA ASN A 305 25.50 -42.19 32.51
C ASN A 305 24.83 -43.37 31.78
N ASP A 306 23.52 -43.29 31.52
CA ASP A 306 22.82 -44.26 30.67
C ASP A 306 22.89 -43.93 29.18
N GLY A 307 23.48 -42.77 28.83
CA GLY A 307 23.64 -42.27 27.48
C GLY A 307 22.46 -41.42 26.99
N LEU A 308 21.44 -41.17 27.81
CA LEU A 308 20.24 -40.39 27.49
C LEU A 308 20.15 -39.16 28.39
N ASN A 309 20.11 -37.97 27.77
CA ASN A 309 19.98 -36.69 28.48
C ASN A 309 21.04 -36.47 29.59
N ASP A 310 22.24 -37.04 29.43
CA ASP A 310 23.33 -36.90 30.41
C ASP A 310 23.91 -35.48 30.47
N PHE A 311 23.72 -34.71 29.39
CA PHE A 311 24.19 -33.35 29.23
C PHE A 311 23.17 -32.47 28.52
N LEU A 312 23.26 -31.16 28.73
CA LEU A 312 22.43 -30.19 28.02
C LEU A 312 22.91 -30.06 26.58
N VAL A 313 22.12 -30.56 25.64
CA VAL A 313 22.35 -30.37 24.20
C VAL A 313 21.45 -29.26 23.70
N ILE A 314 22.06 -28.20 23.18
CA ILE A 314 21.33 -27.11 22.51
C ILE A 314 21.62 -27.23 21.02
N GLU A 315 20.66 -27.74 20.25
CA GLU A 315 20.85 -28.00 18.81
C GLU A 315 21.32 -26.74 18.06
N GLY A 316 22.39 -26.90 17.26
CA GLY A 316 22.98 -25.82 16.46
C GLY A 316 23.88 -24.84 17.23
N LEU A 317 23.97 -24.95 18.56
CA LEU A 317 24.80 -24.04 19.35
C LEU A 317 26.31 -24.28 19.13
N SER A 318 26.71 -25.54 18.98
CA SER A 318 28.10 -25.94 18.69
C SER A 318 28.63 -25.42 17.35
N ASP A 319 27.73 -25.06 16.43
CA ASP A 319 28.09 -24.59 15.09
C ASP A 319 28.43 -23.09 15.05
N SER A 320 28.10 -22.34 16.12
CA SER A 320 28.50 -20.94 16.28
C SER A 320 29.86 -20.84 17.00
N PRO A 321 30.89 -20.24 16.37
CA PRO A 321 32.24 -20.17 16.92
C PRO A 321 32.43 -19.15 18.06
N ASN A 322 31.37 -18.43 18.46
CA ASN A 322 31.38 -17.45 19.56
C ASN A 322 30.08 -17.54 20.39
N ASN A 323 29.71 -18.75 20.79
CA ASN A 323 28.53 -18.94 21.65
C ASN A 323 28.89 -18.86 23.14
N SER A 324 27.92 -18.60 24.00
CA SER A 324 28.08 -18.74 25.45
C SER A 324 26.82 -19.28 26.12
N VAL A 325 26.97 -20.01 27.23
CA VAL A 325 25.87 -20.56 28.03
C VAL A 325 26.06 -20.19 29.49
N LEU A 326 25.05 -19.57 30.09
CA LEU A 326 24.94 -19.31 31.52
C LEU A 326 23.74 -20.09 32.08
N ILE A 327 23.86 -20.67 33.28
CA ILE A 327 22.75 -21.35 33.95
C ILE A 327 22.60 -20.82 35.36
N TYR A 328 21.35 -20.61 35.76
CA TYR A 328 20.94 -20.02 37.03
C TYR A 328 20.00 -20.99 37.77
N ASN A 329 20.10 -21.03 39.10
CA ASN A 329 19.11 -21.72 39.91
C ASN A 329 17.83 -20.87 40.10
N ARG A 330 16.80 -21.45 40.73
CA ARG A 330 15.53 -20.76 41.05
C ARG A 330 15.65 -19.49 41.90
N PHE A 331 16.79 -19.24 42.53
CA PHE A 331 17.06 -18.05 43.34
C PHE A 331 17.84 -16.98 42.55
N GLY A 332 18.08 -17.18 41.24
CA GLY A 332 18.82 -16.27 40.39
C GLY A 332 20.34 -16.35 40.57
N GLN A 333 20.85 -17.36 41.29
CA GLN A 333 22.29 -17.55 41.44
C GLN A 333 22.85 -18.32 40.24
N LYS A 334 23.90 -17.77 39.60
CA LYS A 334 24.61 -18.42 38.49
C LYS A 334 25.36 -19.65 39.01
N VAL A 335 25.03 -20.81 38.43
CA VAL A 335 25.61 -22.11 38.77
C VAL A 335 26.53 -22.65 37.69
N PHE A 336 26.35 -22.23 36.44
CA PHE A 336 27.21 -22.61 35.34
C PHE A 336 27.47 -21.44 34.39
N GLU A 337 28.67 -21.40 33.82
CA GLU A 337 29.07 -20.46 32.77
C GLU A 337 30.10 -21.11 31.86
N LYS A 338 29.90 -20.97 30.54
CA LYS A 338 30.84 -21.47 29.55
C LYS A 338 30.78 -20.65 28.27
N SER A 339 31.95 -20.26 27.75
CA SER A 339 32.11 -19.75 26.39
C SER A 339 32.50 -20.89 25.45
N ASN A 340 32.07 -20.80 24.19
CA ASN A 340 32.21 -21.85 23.17
C ASN A 340 31.70 -23.20 23.69
N TYR A 341 30.47 -23.19 24.17
CA TYR A 341 29.78 -24.35 24.69
C TYR A 341 29.57 -25.40 23.58
N VAL A 342 29.90 -26.64 23.91
CA VAL A 342 29.80 -27.85 23.11
C VAL A 342 29.31 -29.00 24.01
N ASP A 343 28.12 -28.80 24.56
CA ASP A 343 27.36 -29.81 25.29
C ASP A 343 28.00 -30.31 26.60
N GLU A 344 28.72 -29.44 27.34
CA GLU A 344 29.49 -29.87 28.52
C GLU A 344 28.73 -29.82 29.86
N PHE A 345 27.51 -29.27 29.91
CA PHE A 345 26.78 -29.14 31.17
C PHE A 345 26.12 -30.46 31.57
N THR A 346 26.62 -31.06 32.65
CA THR A 346 26.20 -32.37 33.20
C THR A 346 25.52 -32.26 34.57
N GLY A 347 24.91 -31.11 34.88
CA GLY A 347 24.30 -30.88 36.20
C GLY A 347 25.32 -30.55 37.31
N VAL A 348 26.55 -30.18 36.96
CA VAL A 348 27.60 -29.80 37.91
C VAL A 348 27.88 -28.30 37.83
N SER A 349 28.03 -27.66 38.99
CA SER A 349 28.34 -26.24 39.07
C SER A 349 29.81 -25.95 38.75
N ASN A 350 30.08 -24.92 37.96
CA ASN A 350 31.44 -24.40 37.75
C ASN A 350 31.60 -22.93 38.19
N THR A 351 30.53 -22.29 38.71
CA THR A 351 30.55 -20.92 39.22
C THR A 351 29.98 -20.80 40.64
N GLY A 352 30.30 -19.70 41.34
CA GLY A 352 29.66 -19.34 42.60
C GLY A 352 30.07 -20.18 43.81
N SER A 353 29.28 -20.13 44.89
CA SER A 353 29.57 -20.81 46.16
C SER A 353 29.44 -22.34 46.10
N LEU A 354 28.85 -22.88 45.02
CA LEU A 354 28.58 -24.31 44.83
C LEU A 354 29.74 -25.08 44.18
N ILE A 355 30.83 -24.39 43.83
CA ILE A 355 32.08 -25.02 43.36
C ILE A 355 32.62 -26.02 44.39
N MET A 356 32.43 -25.77 45.69
CA MET A 356 32.89 -26.67 46.76
C MET A 356 32.02 -27.92 46.94
N SER A 357 30.98 -28.09 46.11
CA SER A 357 30.07 -29.25 46.15
C SER A 357 29.96 -29.94 44.79
N GLN A 358 30.98 -29.82 43.95
CA GLN A 358 31.03 -30.50 42.64
C GLN A 358 30.85 -32.03 42.75
N ASP A 359 31.37 -32.63 43.82
CA ASP A 359 31.27 -34.07 44.09
C ASP A 359 29.82 -34.55 44.32
N ILE A 360 28.94 -33.64 44.75
CA ILE A 360 27.52 -33.92 45.02
C ILE A 360 26.66 -33.44 43.83
N GLY A 361 27.17 -32.48 43.05
CA GLY A 361 26.50 -31.78 41.94
C GLY A 361 25.30 -30.96 42.37
N LEU A 362 24.56 -30.44 41.39
CA LEU A 362 23.42 -29.57 41.63
C LEU A 362 22.20 -30.35 42.13
N PRO A 363 21.40 -29.79 43.06
CA PRO A 363 20.14 -30.41 43.50
C PRO A 363 19.14 -30.61 42.36
N GLU A 364 18.23 -31.57 42.52
CA GLU A 364 17.09 -31.75 41.65
C GLU A 364 16.20 -30.49 41.60
N GLY A 365 15.76 -30.11 40.40
CA GLY A 365 14.78 -29.05 40.22
C GLY A 365 14.94 -28.24 38.93
N VAL A 366 14.23 -27.11 38.89
CA VAL A 366 14.21 -26.21 37.73
C VAL A 366 15.37 -25.22 37.79
N TYR A 367 16.08 -25.13 36.67
CA TYR A 367 17.14 -24.18 36.39
C TYR A 367 16.79 -23.36 35.15
N TYR A 368 17.33 -22.16 35.04
CA TYR A 368 17.12 -21.27 33.90
C TYR A 368 18.43 -21.11 33.16
N TYR A 369 18.42 -21.19 31.84
CA TYR A 369 19.61 -20.96 31.04
C TYR A 369 19.49 -19.68 30.20
N LEU A 370 20.64 -19.08 29.91
CA LEU A 370 20.83 -18.01 28.95
C LEU A 370 21.88 -18.49 27.95
N ALA A 371 21.54 -18.60 26.67
CA ALA A 371 22.49 -18.94 25.61
C ALA A 371 22.66 -17.74 24.67
N THR A 372 23.89 -17.29 24.43
CA THR A 372 24.19 -16.20 23.48
C THR A 372 24.97 -16.72 22.29
N LEU A 373 24.70 -16.17 21.11
CA LEU A 373 25.49 -16.36 19.90
C LEU A 373 25.94 -14.98 19.45
N ASP A 374 27.15 -14.60 19.85
CA ASP A 374 27.64 -13.23 19.70
C ASP A 374 27.91 -12.88 18.23
N ASP A 375 28.17 -13.87 17.38
CA ASP A 375 28.36 -13.71 15.93
C ASP A 375 27.05 -13.38 15.19
N LEU A 376 25.91 -13.77 15.75
CA LEU A 376 24.58 -13.52 15.21
C LEU A 376 23.82 -12.43 15.97
N GLU A 377 24.38 -11.90 17.06
CA GLU A 377 23.72 -10.99 18.00
C GLU A 377 22.40 -11.57 18.56
N LEU A 378 22.40 -12.87 18.91
CA LEU A 378 21.22 -13.60 19.39
C LEU A 378 21.37 -14.01 20.86
N GLU A 379 20.25 -13.99 21.59
CA GLU A 379 20.16 -14.35 23.00
C GLU A 379 18.89 -15.19 23.24
N TYR A 380 19.04 -16.34 23.90
CA TYR A 380 17.97 -17.27 24.23
C TYR A 380 17.85 -17.47 25.72
N THR A 381 16.61 -17.52 26.21
CA THR A 381 16.32 -17.91 27.59
C THR A 381 15.33 -19.08 27.60
N GLY A 382 15.48 -19.95 28.57
CA GLY A 382 14.56 -21.06 28.79
C GLY A 382 14.78 -21.68 30.16
N PHE A 383 14.10 -22.79 30.43
CA PHE A 383 14.34 -23.57 31.63
C PHE A 383 14.71 -25.01 31.32
N LEU A 384 15.43 -25.63 32.24
CA LEU A 384 15.70 -27.06 32.24
C LEU A 384 15.30 -27.65 33.59
N PHE A 385 14.78 -28.87 33.57
CA PHE A 385 14.59 -29.68 34.77
C PHE A 385 15.76 -30.64 34.90
N LEU A 386 16.46 -30.58 36.03
CA LEU A 386 17.54 -31.49 36.37
C LEU A 386 16.98 -32.57 37.30
N ASP A 387 17.04 -33.82 36.86
CA ASP A 387 16.69 -35.03 37.59
C ASP A 387 17.95 -35.85 37.85
N ARG A 388 18.07 -36.55 38.99
CA ARG A 388 19.28 -37.32 39.33
C ARG A 388 18.99 -38.70 39.89
#